data_AF-A0AAU4F9C8-F1
#
_entry.id   AF-A0AAU4F9C8-F1
#
_cell.length_a   1.000
_cell.length_b   1.000
_cell.length_c   1.000
_cell.angle_alpha   90.00
_cell.angle_beta   90.00
_cell.angle_gamma   90.00
#
_symmetry.space_group_name_H-M   'P 1'
#
loop_
_entity.id
_entity.type
_entity.pdbx_description
1 polymer ?
#
loop_
_entity_poly.entity_id
_entity_poly.type
_entity_poly.pdbx_seq_one_letter_code
_entity_poly.pdbx_strand_id
1 'polypeptide(L)'
;MDPSTIVEAANAAAERLTGWTPWEFTWGLIKKGDCTMFDGAKWTLFPNGTATFDGTVTSGDDDDAWVIWHVDLLDADWAVLGSLATEHPIGGDWRKFVQNMPSSAERYRFRAWASFETELWKDIAHLKMYSSC
;
A
#
# COMPACT_ATOMS: atom_id res chain seq x y z
N MET A 1 31.94 0.50 6.26
CA MET A 1 30.60 0.12 5.79
C MET A 1 29.66 0.47 6.92
N ASP A 2 28.91 1.54 6.73
CA ASP A 2 27.97 2.05 7.72
C ASP A 2 26.67 1.22 7.61
N PRO A 3 26.26 0.46 8.64
CA PRO A 3 25.07 -0.39 8.59
C PRO A 3 23.76 0.41 8.81
N SER A 4 23.79 1.73 8.60
CA SER A 4 22.78 2.70 9.02
C SER A 4 21.61 2.89 8.04
N THR A 5 21.39 1.96 7.10
CA THR A 5 20.22 1.95 6.22
C THR A 5 19.41 0.66 6.33
N ILE A 6 19.08 0.26 7.56
CA ILE A 6 17.81 -0.46 7.76
C ILE A 6 16.75 0.63 7.66
N VAL A 7 16.33 0.90 6.42
CA VAL A 7 15.25 1.82 6.08
C VAL A 7 14.12 1.56 7.07
N GLU A 8 13.77 2.60 7.82
CA GLU A 8 12.66 2.64 8.77
C GLU A 8 11.34 2.63 7.97
N ALA A 9 11.13 1.56 7.20
CA ALA A 9 9.86 1.19 6.64
C ALA A 9 8.99 0.76 7.81
N ALA A 10 8.43 1.75 8.54
CA ALA A 10 7.30 1.53 9.42
C ALA A 10 6.23 0.81 8.61
N ASN A 11 6.17 -0.49 8.87
CA ASN A 11 5.28 -1.46 8.30
C ASN A 11 3.92 -1.23 8.94
N ALA A 12 2.95 -0.79 8.16
CA ALA A 12 1.59 -0.75 8.69
C ALA A 12 0.88 -2.01 8.22
N ALA A 13 0.50 -2.86 9.17
CA ALA A 13 -0.40 -3.96 8.90
C ALA A 13 -1.83 -3.43 8.83
N ALA A 14 -2.64 -4.00 7.96
CA ALA A 14 -4.07 -3.68 7.88
C ALA A 14 -4.92 -4.73 8.58
N GLU A 15 -6.00 -4.27 9.20
CA GLU A 15 -7.07 -5.13 9.73
C GLU A 15 -8.08 -5.44 8.61
N ARG A 16 -8.56 -6.69 8.54
CA ARG A 16 -9.64 -7.06 7.63
C ARG A 16 -10.97 -6.58 8.19
N LEU A 17 -11.67 -5.71 7.46
CA LEU A 17 -12.92 -5.07 7.90
C LEU A 17 -14.16 -5.97 7.77
N THR A 18 -14.14 -6.95 6.86
CA THR A 18 -15.32 -7.76 6.53
C THR A 18 -15.06 -9.25 6.68
N GLY A 19 -16.10 -10.00 7.08
CA GLY A 19 -16.12 -11.46 7.01
C GLY A 19 -16.61 -12.01 5.66
N TRP A 20 -16.96 -11.12 4.72
CA TRP A 20 -17.49 -11.45 3.39
C TRP A 20 -16.66 -10.77 2.30
N THR A 21 -16.74 -11.29 1.08
CA THR A 21 -16.02 -10.77 -0.10
C THR A 21 -16.73 -9.54 -0.69
N PRO A 22 -16.01 -8.56 -1.27
CA PRO A 22 -14.54 -8.49 -1.35
C PRO A 22 -13.91 -8.23 0.02
N TRP A 23 -12.65 -8.63 0.19
CA TRP A 23 -11.93 -8.39 1.43
C TRP A 23 -11.37 -6.98 1.46
N GLU A 24 -11.66 -6.28 2.54
CA GLU A 24 -11.26 -4.89 2.73
C GLU A 24 -10.22 -4.78 3.83
N PHE A 25 -9.11 -4.14 3.52
CA PHE A 25 -7.97 -3.92 4.40
C PHE A 25 -7.72 -2.43 4.51
N THR A 26 -7.82 -1.89 5.72
CA THR A 26 -7.68 -0.44 5.94
C THR A 26 -6.47 -0.11 6.78
N TRP A 27 -5.95 1.09 6.56
CA TRP A 27 -4.90 1.69 7.36
C TRP A 27 -5.42 2.91 8.11
N GLY A 28 -4.91 3.08 9.33
CA GLY A 28 -4.99 4.34 10.05
C GLY A 28 -4.13 5.43 9.40
N LEU A 29 -4.05 6.58 10.03
CA LEU A 29 -3.15 7.66 9.59
C LEU A 29 -1.69 7.20 9.61
N ILE A 30 -0.97 7.37 8.49
CA ILE A 30 0.46 7.06 8.36
C ILE A 30 1.22 8.35 8.05
N LYS A 31 2.30 8.61 8.79
CA LYS A 31 3.25 9.69 8.51
C LYS A 31 4.59 9.14 8.05
N LYS A 32 5.19 9.74 7.03
CA LYS A 32 6.52 9.43 6.49
C LYS A 32 7.16 10.74 6.09
N GLY A 33 8.31 11.08 6.68
CA GLY A 33 8.87 12.42 6.49
C GLY A 33 7.83 13.49 6.86
N ASP A 34 7.62 14.43 5.96
CA ASP A 34 6.59 15.47 6.01
C ASP A 34 5.28 15.06 5.30
N CYS A 35 5.28 13.96 4.55
CA CYS A 35 4.05 13.41 3.96
C CYS A 35 3.14 12.71 4.98
N THR A 36 1.84 12.78 4.71
CA THR A 36 0.80 12.07 5.46
C THR A 36 -0.13 11.32 4.51
N MET A 37 -0.37 10.03 4.78
CA MET A 37 -1.53 9.30 4.27
C MET A 37 -2.62 9.31 5.35
N PHE A 38 -3.80 9.81 5.00
CA PHE A 38 -4.90 9.96 5.95
C PHE A 38 -5.57 8.62 6.29
N ASP A 39 -6.23 8.60 7.44
CA ASP A 39 -7.05 7.47 7.89
C ASP A 39 -8.13 7.08 6.86
N GLY A 40 -8.43 5.78 6.79
CA GLY A 40 -9.38 5.20 5.84
C GLY A 40 -8.80 4.82 4.48
N ALA A 41 -7.48 4.90 4.31
CA ALA A 41 -6.82 4.36 3.12
C ALA A 41 -7.04 2.84 3.07
N LYS A 42 -7.48 2.32 1.92
CA LYS A 42 -8.02 0.96 1.80
C LYS A 42 -7.54 0.24 0.56
N TRP A 43 -7.14 -1.01 0.73
CA TRP A 43 -7.08 -2.01 -0.34
C TRP A 43 -8.32 -2.89 -0.28
N THR A 44 -8.97 -3.06 -1.43
CA THR A 44 -10.09 -3.99 -1.62
C THR A 44 -9.62 -5.11 -2.56
N LEU A 45 -9.58 -6.34 -2.06
CA LEU A 45 -9.20 -7.53 -2.82
C LEU A 45 -10.43 -8.32 -3.25
N PHE A 46 -10.46 -8.72 -4.51
CA PHE A 46 -11.55 -9.47 -5.12
C PHE A 46 -11.12 -10.93 -5.35
N PRO A 47 -12.04 -11.90 -5.23
CA PRO A 47 -11.72 -13.33 -5.37
C PRO A 47 -11.23 -13.72 -6.78
N ASN A 48 -11.38 -12.85 -7.77
CA ASN A 48 -10.85 -13.02 -9.12
C ASN A 48 -9.38 -12.61 -9.27
N GLY A 49 -8.68 -12.27 -8.18
CA GLY A 49 -7.27 -11.91 -8.20
C GLY A 49 -7.01 -10.44 -8.50
N THR A 50 -8.04 -9.60 -8.56
CA THR A 50 -7.89 -8.14 -8.72
C THR A 50 -7.93 -7.42 -7.38
N ALA A 51 -7.28 -6.27 -7.30
CA ALA A 51 -7.26 -5.42 -6.13
C ALA A 51 -7.29 -3.94 -6.50
N THR A 52 -7.94 -3.13 -5.67
CA THR A 52 -7.99 -1.67 -5.85
C THR A 52 -7.60 -0.95 -4.57
N PHE A 53 -6.84 0.13 -4.71
CA PHE A 53 -6.51 1.05 -3.63
C PHE A 53 -7.31 2.34 -3.76
N ASP A 54 -7.79 2.87 -2.63
CA ASP A 54 -8.27 4.24 -2.52
C ASP A 54 -7.78 4.83 -1.20
N GLY A 55 -7.09 5.96 -1.28
CA GLY A 55 -6.57 6.68 -0.13
C GLY A 55 -6.44 8.17 -0.41
N THR A 56 -6.06 8.94 0.60
CA THR A 56 -5.74 10.36 0.46
C THR A 56 -4.39 10.63 1.07
N VAL A 57 -3.54 11.36 0.35
CA VAL A 57 -2.20 11.75 0.77
C VAL A 57 -2.01 13.26 0.66
N THR A 58 -1.07 13.82 1.42
CA THR A 58 -0.64 15.22 1.32
C THR A 58 0.83 15.30 1.73
N SER A 59 1.50 16.40 1.37
CA SER A 59 2.85 16.72 1.80
C SER A 59 2.91 18.04 2.56
N GLY A 60 3.97 18.22 3.35
CA GLY A 60 4.28 19.48 4.01
C GLY A 60 4.94 20.48 3.05
N ASP A 61 5.67 19.98 2.05
CA ASP A 61 6.35 20.74 1.01
C ASP A 61 5.77 20.48 -0.41
N ASP A 62 6.22 21.27 -1.38
CA ASP A 62 5.82 21.13 -2.78
C ASP A 62 6.70 20.09 -3.51
N ASP A 63 6.20 19.54 -4.61
CA ASP A 63 6.92 18.59 -5.48
C ASP A 63 7.33 17.24 -4.85
N ASP A 64 6.62 16.80 -3.80
CA ASP A 64 6.83 15.48 -3.19
C ASP A 64 6.05 14.35 -3.87
N ALA A 65 6.34 13.12 -3.47
CA ALA A 65 5.60 11.94 -3.89
C ALA A 65 5.40 10.94 -2.76
N TRP A 66 4.18 10.41 -2.65
CA TRP A 66 3.94 9.22 -1.83
C TRP A 66 4.21 7.99 -2.67
N VAL A 67 5.14 7.16 -2.22
CA VAL A 67 5.54 5.92 -2.89
C VAL A 67 5.13 4.73 -2.05
N ILE A 68 4.32 3.84 -2.62
CA ILE A 68 4.13 2.47 -2.10
C ILE A 68 5.10 1.59 -2.87
N TRP A 69 6.11 1.05 -2.20
CA TRP A 69 7.13 0.19 -2.82
C TRP A 69 6.61 -1.21 -3.11
N HIS A 70 5.82 -1.76 -2.19
CA HIS A 70 5.11 -3.02 -2.34
C HIS A 70 4.08 -3.18 -1.22
N VAL A 71 3.12 -4.06 -1.45
CA VAL A 71 2.15 -4.53 -0.45
C VAL A 71 2.22 -6.04 -0.41
N ASP A 72 2.66 -6.58 0.72
CA ASP A 72 2.75 -8.02 0.91
C ASP A 72 1.40 -8.59 1.35
N LEU A 73 1.07 -9.74 0.78
CA LEU A 73 -0.01 -10.63 1.16
C LEU A 73 0.53 -11.59 2.22
N LEU A 74 -0.09 -11.63 3.40
CA LEU A 74 0.37 -12.46 4.50
C LEU A 74 -0.70 -13.45 4.94
N ASP A 75 -0.28 -14.63 5.38
CA ASP A 75 -1.15 -15.60 6.04
C ASP A 75 -1.45 -15.24 7.50
N ALA A 76 -2.24 -16.08 8.19
CA ALA A 76 -2.64 -15.86 9.58
C ALA A 76 -1.46 -15.90 10.57
N ASP A 77 -0.35 -16.52 10.19
CA ASP A 77 0.90 -16.61 10.97
C ASP A 77 1.91 -15.53 10.54
N TRP A 78 1.48 -14.55 9.74
CA TRP A 78 2.29 -13.45 9.20
C TRP A 78 3.39 -13.88 8.23
N ALA A 79 3.33 -15.08 7.67
CA ALA A 79 4.22 -15.50 6.61
C ALA A 79 3.86 -14.82 5.28
N VAL A 80 4.88 -14.46 4.50
CA VAL A 80 4.68 -13.81 3.19
C VAL A 80 4.23 -14.85 2.16
N LEU A 81 3.04 -14.63 1.60
CA LEU A 81 2.46 -15.44 0.52
C LEU A 81 2.82 -14.91 -0.87
N GLY A 82 2.88 -13.59 -1.01
CA GLY A 82 3.15 -12.89 -2.27
C GLY A 82 3.03 -11.38 -2.10
N SER A 83 2.98 -10.65 -3.22
CA SER A 83 2.76 -9.19 -3.20
C SER A 83 1.76 -8.78 -4.27
N LEU A 84 1.09 -7.63 -4.05
CA LEU A 84 0.29 -6.99 -5.08
C LEU A 84 1.18 -6.48 -6.23
N ALA A 85 0.73 -6.67 -7.47
CA ALA A 85 1.42 -6.21 -8.67
C ALA A 85 0.50 -5.36 -9.57
N THR A 86 1.00 -4.28 -10.16
CA THR A 86 0.33 -3.46 -11.17
C THR A 86 0.74 -3.88 -12.57
N GLU A 87 -0.18 -3.77 -13.54
CA GLU A 87 0.13 -3.96 -14.97
C GLU A 87 0.92 -2.78 -15.58
N HIS A 88 1.09 -1.69 -14.82
CA HIS A 88 1.78 -0.47 -15.24
C HIS A 88 2.99 -0.20 -14.35
N PRO A 89 4.09 -0.94 -14.51
CA PRO A 89 5.26 -0.85 -13.64
C PRO A 89 5.94 0.53 -13.75
N ILE A 90 6.39 1.06 -12.61
CA ILE A 90 7.14 2.32 -12.54
C ILE A 90 8.61 2.00 -12.33
N GLY A 91 9.46 2.41 -13.28
CA GLY A 91 10.89 2.07 -13.25
C GLY A 91 11.17 0.56 -13.37
N GLY A 92 10.24 -0.20 -13.95
CA GLY A 92 10.33 -1.65 -14.11
C GLY A 92 9.91 -2.46 -12.87
N ASP A 93 9.55 -1.82 -11.75
CA ASP A 93 9.02 -2.52 -10.58
C ASP A 93 7.49 -2.61 -10.67
N TRP A 94 7.00 -3.84 -10.79
CA TRP A 94 5.59 -4.18 -10.88
C TRP A 94 4.85 -4.04 -9.55
N ARG A 95 5.55 -3.89 -8.42
CA ARG A 95 4.91 -3.75 -7.10
C ARG A 95 4.77 -2.31 -6.64
N LYS A 96 5.31 -1.37 -7.43
CA LYS A 96 5.44 0.03 -7.06
C LYS A 96 4.24 0.84 -7.53
N PHE A 97 3.69 1.66 -6.63
CA PHE A 97 2.62 2.61 -6.90
C PHE A 97 3.05 4.00 -6.42
N VAL A 98 2.76 5.05 -7.19
CA VAL A 98 3.21 6.42 -6.88
C VAL A 98 2.09 7.42 -7.05
N GLN A 99 1.97 8.34 -6.10
CA GLN A 99 1.15 9.54 -6.20
C GLN A 99 2.02 10.77 -6.01
N ASN A 100 2.18 11.56 -7.07
CA ASN A 100 2.85 12.85 -6.99
C ASN A 100 1.94 13.88 -6.30
N MET A 101 2.55 14.78 -5.54
CA MET A 101 1.90 15.81 -4.73
C MET A 101 2.61 17.15 -4.99
N PRO A 102 2.34 17.81 -6.13
CA PRO A 102 3.06 19.01 -6.53
C PRO A 102 2.83 20.22 -5.63
N SER A 103 1.78 20.22 -4.80
CA SER A 103 1.45 21.34 -3.91
C SER A 103 1.11 20.87 -2.51
N SER A 104 1.83 21.40 -1.53
CA SER A 104 1.58 21.27 -0.08
C SER A 104 0.23 21.82 0.36
N ALA A 105 -0.40 22.68 -0.45
CA ALA A 105 -1.71 23.25 -0.16
C ALA A 105 -2.89 22.27 -0.41
N GLU A 106 -2.64 21.12 -1.04
CA GLU A 106 -3.67 20.21 -1.51
C GLU A 106 -3.63 18.84 -0.83
N ARG A 107 -4.75 18.12 -0.94
CA ARG A 107 -4.83 16.70 -0.63
C ARG A 107 -5.11 15.93 -1.91
N TYR A 108 -4.33 14.90 -2.16
CA TYR A 108 -4.40 14.11 -3.37
C TYR A 108 -5.07 12.78 -3.10
N ARG A 109 -6.13 12.49 -3.86
CA ARG A 109 -6.73 11.16 -3.84
C ARG A 109 -5.83 10.22 -4.62
N PHE A 110 -5.33 9.18 -3.94
CA PHE A 110 -4.49 8.16 -4.53
C PHE A 110 -5.34 6.92 -4.85
N ARG A 111 -5.44 6.59 -6.14
CA ARG A 111 -6.08 5.36 -6.62
C ARG A 111 -5.06 4.49 -7.34
N ALA A 112 -5.14 3.19 -7.08
CA ALA A 112 -4.32 2.21 -7.79
C ALA A 112 -5.11 0.94 -8.08
N TRP A 113 -4.66 0.23 -9.12
CA TRP A 113 -5.16 -1.09 -9.49
C TRP A 113 -4.00 -2.08 -9.45
N ALA A 114 -4.28 -3.27 -8.95
CA ALA A 114 -3.31 -4.34 -8.84
C ALA A 114 -3.96 -5.71 -9.06
N SER A 115 -3.12 -6.72 -9.16
CA SER A 115 -3.48 -8.13 -9.23
C SER A 115 -2.64 -8.96 -8.26
N PHE A 116 -3.12 -10.16 -7.96
CA PHE A 116 -2.42 -11.21 -7.20
C PHE A 116 -2.84 -12.60 -7.70
N GLU A 117 -2.05 -13.61 -7.35
CA GLU A 117 -2.36 -15.00 -7.69
C GLU A 117 -3.62 -15.47 -6.97
N THR A 118 -4.64 -15.89 -7.72
CA THR A 118 -5.95 -16.28 -7.18
C THR A 118 -5.88 -17.48 -6.24
N GLU A 119 -4.86 -18.32 -6.37
CA GLU A 119 -4.65 -19.49 -5.50
C GLU A 119 -4.38 -19.08 -4.05
N LEU A 120 -3.77 -17.91 -3.84
CA LEU A 120 -3.49 -17.36 -2.51
C LEU A 120 -4.74 -16.89 -1.78
N TRP A 121 -5.87 -16.72 -2.49
CA TRP A 121 -7.08 -16.09 -1.95
C TRP A 121 -7.50 -16.66 -0.60
N LYS A 122 -7.46 -17.98 -0.41
CA LYS A 122 -7.96 -18.60 0.84
C LYS A 122 -7.03 -18.37 2.03
N ASP A 123 -5.76 -18.07 1.77
CA ASP A 123 -4.73 -18.03 2.79
C ASP A 123 -4.42 -16.59 3.24
N ILE A 124 -4.82 -15.57 2.45
CA ILE A 124 -4.58 -14.16 2.82
C ILE A 124 -5.38 -13.79 4.07
N ALA A 125 -4.67 -13.40 5.12
CA ALA A 125 -5.24 -12.92 6.38
C ALA A 125 -4.90 -11.46 6.66
N HIS A 126 -3.71 -11.01 6.24
CA HIS A 126 -3.23 -9.65 6.48
C HIS A 126 -2.59 -9.04 5.23
N LEU A 127 -2.54 -7.71 5.20
CA LEU A 127 -1.72 -6.95 4.27
C LEU A 127 -0.68 -6.14 5.02
N LYS A 128 0.51 -6.00 4.42
CA LYS A 128 1.59 -5.17 4.96
C LYS A 128 2.10 -4.23 3.88
N MET A 129 2.00 -2.93 4.12
CA MET A 129 2.38 -1.90 3.15
C MET A 129 3.73 -1.27 3.51
N TYR A 130 4.59 -1.12 2.50
CA TYR A 130 5.88 -0.45 2.60
C TYR A 130 5.81 0.84 1.79
N SER A 131 5.94 1.98 2.47
CA SER A 131 5.84 3.29 1.85
C SER A 131 6.94 4.25 2.27
N SER A 132 7.19 5.24 1.41
CA SER A 132 8.03 6.38 1.69
C SER A 132 7.43 7.68 1.17
N CYS A 133 7.94 8.74 1.76
CA CYS A 133 8.11 10.09 1.27
C CYS A 133 9.63 10.29 1.49
#